data_AF-A0A3P3Y7C0-F1
#
_entry.id   AF-A0A3P3Y7C0-F1
#
_cell.length_a   1.000
_cell.length_b   1.000
_cell.length_c   1.000
_cell.angle_alpha   90.00
_cell.angle_beta   90.00
_cell.angle_gamma   90.00
#
_symmetry.space_group_name_H-M   'P 1'
#
loop_
_entity.id
_entity.type
_entity.pdbx_description
1 polymer ?
#
loop_
_entity_poly.entity_id
_entity_poly.type
_entity_poly.pdbx_seq_one_letter_code
_entity_poly.pdbx_strand_id
1 'polypeptide(L)'
;MSTSTTRVRRVMNTLETVVQLSDQIRDAQSQCLQQINDILARTGAQQSTVASLAMDDPDDLFDRYMPVCPDYFLDDDTSRHCRGGGASPRTRAARVQLPRGGNGRWPSQPAALRERGVAPPPDQTCATVDDLVAVLDKEMGAGTRPDLSHLNQVNVCTAFHRLAKLHLASWTSLRTEVRGALIARLTDCVPQFDARHFPNLLWAFAVLRGSIFADPEAEGLFEGVLRRAESVYADPQVSVQPQFLSNMLWALSLLERRQQALLECLGSRAQALFTSDNATGGFRSQEFANIVWGFGRLHAGTPELFDTFANAVGPVFDSVAEEESLRGLPQTISNVSLGFAHSAHASEPARRAALEACESKAILSQFTEQGLCNVAWSMGLPKICLPNFLGGIAVELESRRTIQRPVHWLIVLWSMIRCEFMRESLFVTFGNRVTPHVKRLGDRDLQSCLSLYRRADVHSPRFVNAVIQEAERRQLVLLGNA
;
A
#
# COMPACT_ATOMS: atom_id res chain seq x y z
N MET A 1 -9.13 -34.12 -51.97
CA MET A 1 -8.18 -34.68 -50.98
C MET A 1 -6.72 -34.26 -51.23
N SER A 2 -6.24 -34.14 -52.47
CA SER A 2 -4.81 -33.83 -52.76
C SER A 2 -4.32 -32.43 -52.29
N THR A 3 -5.18 -31.41 -52.26
CA THR A 3 -4.79 -30.02 -51.89
C THR A 3 -4.58 -29.79 -50.40
N SER A 4 -5.21 -30.59 -49.53
CA SER A 4 -5.06 -30.50 -48.08
C SER A 4 -3.70 -31.06 -47.62
N THR A 5 -3.29 -32.18 -48.21
CA THR A 5 -2.01 -32.84 -47.91
C THR A 5 -0.81 -31.98 -48.29
N THR A 6 -0.89 -31.22 -49.39
CA THR A 6 0.17 -30.29 -49.81
C THR A 6 0.31 -29.09 -48.86
N ARG A 7 -0.80 -28.58 -48.30
CA ARG A 7 -0.76 -27.49 -47.31
C ARG A 7 -0.14 -27.94 -45.99
N VAL A 8 -0.52 -29.11 -45.48
CA VAL A 8 0.05 -29.68 -44.25
C VAL A 8 1.56 -29.90 -44.40
N ARG A 9 1.99 -30.46 -45.54
CA ARG A 9 3.43 -30.66 -45.82
C ARG A 9 4.22 -29.35 -45.87
N ARG A 10 3.60 -28.28 -46.39
CA ARG A 10 4.21 -26.95 -46.43
C ARG A 10 4.38 -26.34 -45.04
N VAL A 11 3.38 -26.50 -44.16
CA VAL A 11 3.44 -26.03 -42.77
C VAL A 11 4.49 -26.79 -41.97
N MET A 12 4.58 -28.11 -42.13
CA MET A 12 5.61 -28.93 -41.47
C MET A 12 7.04 -28.53 -41.87
N ASN A 13 7.28 -28.29 -43.17
CA ASN A 13 8.59 -27.82 -43.63
C ASN A 13 8.94 -26.43 -43.07
N THR A 14 7.95 -25.53 -42.93
CA THR A 14 8.17 -24.21 -42.31
C THR A 14 8.51 -24.35 -40.82
N LEU A 15 7.83 -25.25 -40.10
CA LEU A 15 8.11 -25.53 -38.69
C LEU A 15 9.51 -26.11 -38.48
N GLU A 16 9.94 -27.06 -39.32
CA GLU A 16 11.32 -27.58 -39.30
C GLU A 16 12.36 -26.49 -39.55
N THR A 17 12.07 -25.57 -40.47
CA THR A 17 12.96 -24.41 -40.74
C THR A 17 13.04 -23.48 -39.53
N VAL A 18 11.94 -23.24 -38.83
CA VAL A 18 11.90 -22.41 -37.61
C VAL A 18 12.69 -23.07 -36.47
N VAL A 19 12.59 -24.40 -36.31
CA VAL A 19 13.38 -25.15 -35.32
C VAL A 19 14.87 -25.05 -35.65
N GLN A 20 15.27 -25.23 -36.91
CA GLN A 20 16.66 -25.09 -37.34
C GLN A 20 17.21 -23.68 -37.10
N LEU A 21 16.42 -22.64 -37.37
CA LEU A 21 16.82 -21.26 -37.08
C LEU A 21 16.94 -21.00 -35.58
N SER A 22 16.05 -21.55 -34.76
CA SER A 22 16.13 -21.47 -33.29
C SER A 22 17.40 -22.14 -32.76
N ASP A 23 17.77 -23.31 -33.29
CA ASP A 23 18.99 -24.01 -32.89
C ASP A 23 20.25 -23.25 -33.35
N GLN A 24 20.25 -22.68 -34.56
CA GLN A 24 21.34 -21.82 -35.04
C GLN A 24 21.51 -20.55 -34.19
N ILE A 25 20.41 -19.95 -33.73
CA ILE A 25 20.45 -18.79 -32.82
C ILE A 25 21.05 -19.21 -31.47
N ARG A 26 20.66 -20.37 -30.94
CA ARG A 26 21.21 -20.90 -29.67
C ARG A 26 22.71 -21.18 -29.78
N ASP A 27 23.14 -21.80 -30.88
CA ASP A 27 24.56 -22.06 -31.15
C ASP A 27 25.36 -20.76 -31.30
N ALA A 28 24.80 -19.76 -32.00
CA ALA A 28 25.42 -18.45 -32.13
C ALA A 28 25.52 -17.72 -30.78
N GLN A 29 24.49 -17.82 -29.92
CA GLN A 29 24.52 -17.28 -28.56
C GLN A 29 25.58 -17.97 -27.70
N SER A 30 25.70 -19.30 -27.75
CA SER A 30 26.73 -20.06 -27.04
C SER A 30 28.14 -19.69 -27.52
N GLN A 31 28.34 -19.50 -28.82
CA GLN A 31 29.62 -19.06 -29.38
C GLN A 31 29.98 -17.63 -28.95
N CYS A 32 29.01 -16.72 -28.93
CA CYS A 32 29.20 -15.35 -28.43
C CYS A 32 29.59 -15.37 -26.94
N LEU A 33 28.90 -16.18 -26.13
CA LEU A 33 29.19 -16.31 -24.69
C LEU A 33 30.60 -16.87 -24.45
N GLN A 34 31.03 -17.86 -25.24
CA GLN A 34 32.38 -18.41 -25.18
C GLN A 34 33.43 -17.36 -25.57
N GLN A 35 33.19 -16.57 -26.60
CA GLN A 35 34.10 -15.48 -27.01
C GLN A 35 34.20 -14.40 -25.94
N ILE A 36 33.10 -14.04 -25.28
CA ILE A 36 33.09 -13.11 -24.16
C ILE A 36 33.94 -13.66 -23.00
N ASN A 37 33.76 -14.93 -22.63
CA ASN A 37 34.54 -15.59 -21.58
C ASN A 37 36.04 -15.65 -21.93
N ASP A 38 36.39 -15.92 -23.18
CA ASP A 38 37.78 -15.93 -23.64
C ASP A 38 38.41 -14.52 -23.62
N ILE A 39 37.64 -13.48 -23.93
CA ILE A 39 38.08 -12.07 -23.83
C ILE A 39 38.31 -11.69 -22.36
N LEU A 40 37.40 -12.08 -21.46
CA LEU A 40 37.51 -11.84 -20.02
C LEU A 40 38.71 -12.58 -19.40
N ALA A 41 39.00 -13.81 -19.86
CA ALA A 41 40.18 -14.56 -19.45
C ALA A 41 41.50 -13.91 -19.90
N ARG A 42 41.51 -13.22 -21.05
CA ARG A 42 42.70 -12.55 -21.61
C ARG A 42 42.99 -11.18 -21.00
N THR A 43 41.99 -10.48 -20.47
CA THR A 43 42.14 -9.12 -19.92
C THR A 43 42.62 -9.09 -18.46
N GLY A 44 42.84 -10.25 -17.82
CA GLY A 44 43.45 -10.32 -16.50
C GLY A 44 42.63 -9.64 -15.39
N ALA A 45 41.33 -9.44 -15.59
CA ALA A 45 40.44 -8.98 -14.54
C ALA A 45 40.39 -10.06 -13.45
N GLN A 46 40.84 -9.69 -12.25
CA GLN A 46 40.89 -10.59 -11.10
C GLN A 46 39.56 -11.34 -10.92
N GLN A 47 39.64 -12.65 -10.74
CA GLN A 47 38.53 -13.54 -10.39
C GLN A 47 37.72 -13.07 -9.16
N SER A 48 38.22 -12.11 -8.37
CA SER A 48 37.54 -11.52 -7.22
C SER A 48 36.44 -10.51 -7.58
N THR A 49 36.48 -9.84 -8.73
CA THR A 49 35.44 -8.87 -9.13
C THR A 49 34.26 -9.54 -9.83
N VAL A 50 34.52 -10.65 -10.53
CA VAL A 50 33.49 -11.47 -11.19
C VAL A 50 32.73 -12.31 -10.16
N ALA A 51 33.36 -12.78 -9.08
CA ALA A 51 32.68 -13.49 -8.00
C ALA A 51 31.68 -12.61 -7.21
N SER A 52 31.84 -11.28 -7.20
CA SER A 52 30.85 -10.34 -6.62
C SER A 52 29.73 -9.93 -7.59
N LEU A 53 29.81 -10.35 -8.85
CA LEU A 53 28.87 -10.01 -9.93
C LEU A 53 28.23 -11.25 -10.59
N ALA A 54 28.65 -12.46 -10.22
CA ALA A 54 27.90 -13.68 -10.45
C ALA A 54 26.63 -13.63 -9.59
N MET A 55 25.61 -12.96 -10.10
CA MET A 55 24.25 -13.17 -9.61
C MET A 55 23.75 -14.43 -10.27
N ASP A 56 23.72 -15.51 -9.49
CA ASP A 56 23.40 -16.85 -9.96
C ASP A 56 21.93 -17.01 -10.39
N ASP A 57 21.08 -16.00 -10.21
CA ASP A 57 19.66 -16.04 -10.58
C ASP A 57 19.26 -14.91 -11.57
N PRO A 58 18.88 -15.25 -12.82
CA PRO A 58 18.26 -14.32 -13.77
C PRO A 58 17.02 -13.59 -13.22
N ASP A 59 16.29 -14.21 -12.28
CA ASP A 59 15.15 -13.59 -11.61
C ASP A 59 15.59 -12.51 -10.59
N ASP A 60 16.75 -12.65 -9.95
CA ASP A 60 17.29 -11.63 -9.03
C ASP A 60 17.69 -10.35 -9.75
N LEU A 61 18.25 -10.46 -10.96
CA LEU A 61 18.54 -9.30 -11.82
C LEU A 61 17.26 -8.60 -12.28
N PHE A 62 16.23 -9.40 -12.56
CA PHE A 62 14.93 -8.90 -12.99
C PHE A 62 14.22 -8.16 -11.84
N ASP A 63 14.25 -8.72 -10.63
CA ASP A 63 13.61 -8.17 -9.44
C ASP A 63 14.37 -6.97 -8.86
N ARG A 64 15.69 -6.86 -9.11
CA ARG A 64 16.47 -5.65 -8.76
C ARG A 64 15.85 -4.37 -9.33
N TYR A 65 15.28 -4.45 -10.54
CA TYR A 65 14.62 -3.33 -11.21
C TYR A 65 13.10 -3.43 -11.13
N MET A 66 12.57 -4.22 -10.20
CA MET A 66 11.15 -4.23 -9.90
C MET A 66 10.70 -2.77 -9.65
N PRO A 67 9.64 -2.30 -10.33
CA PRO A 67 9.03 -1.02 -10.01
C PRO A 67 8.53 -1.02 -8.56
N VAL A 68 8.62 0.12 -7.87
CA VAL A 68 8.11 0.20 -6.49
C VAL A 68 6.59 0.11 -6.54
N CYS A 69 6.02 -0.93 -5.93
CA CYS A 69 4.57 -1.02 -5.78
C CYS A 69 4.10 0.14 -4.88
N PRO A 70 3.18 0.99 -5.34
CA PRO A 70 2.67 2.08 -4.54
C PRO A 70 1.82 1.52 -3.40
N ASP A 71 2.29 1.68 -2.16
CA ASP A 71 1.49 1.34 -1.00
C ASP A 71 0.30 2.31 -0.97
N TYR A 72 -0.92 1.75 -1.00
CA TYR A 72 -2.17 2.50 -1.19
C TYR A 72 -2.32 3.64 -0.18
N PHE A 73 -1.80 3.48 1.04
CA PHE A 73 -1.92 4.46 2.12
C PHE A 73 -0.70 5.37 2.30
N LEU A 74 0.42 5.13 1.60
CA LEU A 74 1.66 5.90 1.77
C LEU A 74 1.97 6.83 0.58
N ASP A 75 1.24 6.70 -0.53
CA ASP A 75 1.42 7.50 -1.73
C ASP A 75 0.85 8.93 -1.55
N ASP A 76 1.44 9.68 -0.62
CA ASP A 76 1.28 11.12 -0.46
C ASP A 76 2.41 11.82 -1.23
N ASP A 77 2.06 12.80 -2.07
CA ASP A 77 2.89 13.65 -2.95
C ASP A 77 3.90 14.55 -2.18
N THR A 78 4.37 14.09 -1.02
CA THR A 78 5.22 14.81 -0.06
C THR A 78 6.68 14.92 -0.51
N SER A 79 7.14 14.08 -1.44
CA SER A 79 8.49 14.21 -2.01
C SER A 79 8.65 15.35 -3.03
N ARG A 80 7.56 15.98 -3.48
CA ARG A 80 7.59 17.10 -4.44
C ARG A 80 7.48 18.49 -3.83
N HIS A 81 7.07 18.62 -2.57
CA HIS A 81 6.83 19.94 -1.96
C HIS A 81 8.08 20.65 -1.43
N CYS A 82 9.27 20.05 -1.55
CA CYS A 82 10.53 20.66 -1.09
C CYS A 82 11.45 21.21 -2.21
N ARG A 83 11.02 21.26 -3.48
CA ARG A 83 11.80 21.97 -4.52
C ARG A 83 10.93 22.75 -5.50
N GLY A 84 10.94 24.07 -5.37
CA GLY A 84 10.69 25.03 -6.44
C GLY A 84 9.22 25.36 -6.70
N GLY A 85 8.84 26.60 -6.42
CA GLY A 85 7.54 27.16 -6.77
C GLY A 85 7.26 27.09 -8.27
N GLY A 86 6.11 26.52 -8.62
CA GLY A 86 5.59 26.47 -9.98
C GLY A 86 4.20 25.85 -9.95
N ALA A 87 3.17 26.69 -10.13
CA ALA A 87 1.78 26.25 -10.14
C ALA A 87 1.56 25.20 -11.25
N SER A 88 1.21 23.98 -10.86
CA SER A 88 0.78 22.90 -11.76
C SER A 88 -0.74 22.68 -11.61
N PRO A 89 -1.47 22.32 -12.66
CA PRO A 89 -2.93 22.34 -12.67
C PRO A 89 -3.48 21.25 -11.76
N ARG A 90 -4.54 21.60 -11.00
CA ARG A 90 -5.34 20.72 -10.16
C ARG A 90 -5.89 19.53 -10.96
N THR A 91 -5.14 18.44 -11.04
CA THR A 91 -5.69 17.12 -11.32
C THR A 91 -6.49 16.70 -10.09
N ARG A 92 -7.74 16.31 -10.31
CA ARG A 92 -8.64 15.75 -9.30
C ARG A 92 -8.10 14.36 -8.91
N ALA A 93 -7.02 14.32 -8.13
CA ALA A 93 -6.54 13.08 -7.53
C ALA A 93 -7.68 12.48 -6.70
N ALA A 94 -7.89 11.16 -6.84
CA ALA A 94 -8.84 10.43 -6.02
C ALA A 94 -8.55 10.77 -4.55
N ARG A 95 -9.51 11.41 -3.89
CA ARG A 95 -9.38 11.79 -2.48
C ARG A 95 -9.16 10.50 -1.70
N VAL A 96 -7.99 10.32 -1.09
CA VAL A 96 -7.68 9.16 -0.22
C VAL A 96 -8.82 9.05 0.80
N GLN A 97 -9.65 8.00 0.68
CA GLN A 97 -10.69 7.73 1.67
C GLN A 97 -10.01 7.13 2.90
N LEU A 98 -9.53 8.02 3.76
CA LEU A 98 -9.05 7.66 5.10
C LEU A 98 -10.19 6.95 5.85
N PRO A 99 -9.87 5.97 6.71
CA PRO A 99 -10.85 5.38 7.61
C PRO A 99 -11.62 6.51 8.31
N ARG A 100 -12.97 6.46 8.28
CA ARG A 100 -13.78 7.50 8.92
C ARG A 100 -13.61 7.37 10.44
N GLY A 101 -12.75 8.20 11.04
CA GLY A 101 -12.84 8.52 12.47
C GLY A 101 -14.22 9.10 12.76
N GLY A 102 -14.87 8.63 13.84
CA GLY A 102 -16.28 8.90 14.15
C GLY A 102 -16.68 10.39 14.08
N ASN A 103 -17.99 10.65 13.98
CA ASN A 103 -18.53 12.01 13.91
C ASN A 103 -18.10 12.80 15.15
N GLY A 104 -17.15 13.73 14.97
CA GLY A 104 -16.52 14.51 16.03
C GLY A 104 -17.43 15.53 16.73
N ARG A 105 -18.74 15.29 16.87
CA ARG A 105 -19.55 16.13 17.75
C ARG A 105 -18.98 16.02 19.16
N TRP A 106 -18.78 17.18 19.79
CA TRP A 106 -18.54 17.23 21.24
C TRP A 106 -19.67 16.46 21.92
N PRO A 107 -19.39 15.50 22.82
CA PRO A 107 -20.45 14.77 23.47
C PRO A 107 -21.24 15.74 24.37
N SER A 108 -22.43 16.13 23.92
CA SER A 108 -23.47 16.68 24.80
C SER A 108 -23.86 15.58 25.80
N GLN A 109 -23.63 15.83 27.09
CA GLN A 109 -23.72 14.84 28.17
C GLN A 109 -25.08 14.09 28.24
N PRO A 110 -25.11 12.84 28.73
CA PRO A 110 -26.33 12.20 29.23
C PRO A 110 -26.86 12.89 30.50
N ALA A 111 -28.17 12.79 30.72
CA ALA A 111 -28.95 13.57 31.69
C ALA A 111 -28.54 13.48 33.18
N ALA A 112 -27.59 12.62 33.56
CA ALA A 112 -27.22 12.35 34.95
C ALA A 112 -26.19 13.32 35.56
N LEU A 113 -25.63 14.27 34.78
CA LEU A 113 -24.57 15.19 35.24
C LEU A 113 -25.03 16.64 35.50
N ARG A 114 -26.34 16.89 35.59
CA ARG A 114 -26.90 18.23 35.86
C ARG A 114 -26.57 18.80 37.26
N GLU A 115 -25.97 18.04 38.18
CA GLU A 115 -25.80 18.46 39.58
C GLU A 115 -24.51 19.20 39.92
N ARG A 116 -23.60 19.46 38.97
CA ARG A 116 -22.46 20.37 39.20
C ARG A 116 -22.43 21.43 38.11
N GLY A 117 -22.97 22.61 38.43
CA GLY A 117 -23.23 23.74 37.54
C GLY A 117 -21.99 24.37 36.87
N VAL A 118 -21.36 23.63 35.97
CA VAL A 118 -20.43 24.17 34.98
C VAL A 118 -21.18 24.20 33.65
N ALA A 119 -21.49 25.40 33.16
CA ALA A 119 -22.12 25.60 31.87
C ALA A 119 -21.21 25.01 30.75
N PRO A 120 -21.80 24.37 29.72
CA PRO A 120 -21.02 23.90 28.59
C PRO A 120 -20.37 25.09 27.87
N PRO A 121 -19.14 24.96 27.33
CA PRO A 121 -18.65 25.94 26.38
C PRO A 121 -19.65 25.99 25.19
N PRO A 122 -19.88 27.17 24.60
CA PRO A 122 -20.82 27.32 23.49
C PRO A 122 -20.41 26.38 22.35
N ASP A 123 -21.37 26.00 21.51
CA ASP A 123 -21.24 25.22 20.27
C ASP A 123 -20.22 25.83 19.26
N GLN A 124 -18.95 25.96 19.65
CA GLN A 124 -17.87 26.42 18.80
C GLN A 124 -17.39 25.22 18.00
N THR A 125 -18.01 25.02 16.85
CA THR A 125 -17.43 24.18 15.82
C THR A 125 -16.10 24.80 15.40
N CYS A 126 -14.98 24.29 15.93
CA CYS A 126 -13.65 24.68 15.47
C CYS A 126 -13.54 24.29 13.98
N ALA A 127 -13.47 25.29 13.10
CA ALA A 127 -13.40 25.10 11.66
C ALA A 127 -11.94 25.03 11.18
N THR A 128 -11.03 25.64 11.93
CA THR A 128 -9.60 25.71 11.65
C THR A 128 -8.77 25.25 12.85
N VAL A 129 -7.49 24.96 12.61
CA VAL A 129 -6.52 24.67 13.67
C VAL A 129 -6.42 25.85 14.64
N ASP A 130 -6.41 27.08 14.12
CA ASP A 130 -6.30 28.29 14.95
C ASP A 130 -7.50 28.46 15.88
N ASP A 131 -8.72 28.14 15.43
CA ASP A 131 -9.90 28.13 16.30
C ASP A 131 -9.74 27.15 17.46
N LEU A 132 -9.23 25.95 17.18
CA LEU A 132 -9.02 24.92 18.19
C LEU A 132 -7.91 25.32 19.16
N VAL A 133 -6.82 25.91 18.66
CA VAL A 133 -5.73 26.42 19.50
C VAL A 133 -6.24 27.55 20.40
N ALA A 134 -7.07 28.46 19.90
CA ALA A 134 -7.68 29.51 20.70
C ALA A 134 -8.59 28.95 21.82
N VAL A 135 -9.34 27.88 21.54
CA VAL A 135 -10.11 27.17 22.57
C VAL A 135 -9.17 26.55 23.61
N LEU A 136 -8.14 25.82 23.19
CA LEU A 136 -7.17 25.21 24.11
C LEU A 136 -6.45 26.27 24.95
N ASP A 137 -6.10 27.41 24.37
CA ASP A 137 -5.50 28.55 25.05
C ASP A 137 -6.41 29.14 26.12
N LYS A 138 -7.71 29.25 25.82
CA LYS A 138 -8.70 29.68 26.78
C LYS A 138 -8.86 28.68 27.93
N GLU A 139 -8.92 27.39 27.62
CA GLU A 139 -9.07 26.31 28.61
C GLU A 139 -7.82 26.17 29.50
N MET A 140 -6.62 26.47 28.98
CA MET A 140 -5.37 26.49 29.76
C MET A 140 -5.30 27.63 30.79
N GLY A 141 -6.03 28.73 30.56
CA GLY A 141 -6.01 29.94 31.39
C GLY A 141 -4.75 30.80 31.22
N ALA A 142 -4.80 32.04 31.73
CA ALA A 142 -3.71 33.03 31.63
C ALA A 142 -2.60 32.88 32.69
N GLY A 143 -2.52 31.74 33.38
CA GLY A 143 -1.61 31.51 34.50
C GLY A 143 -0.17 31.13 34.07
N THR A 144 0.78 31.21 35.02
CA THR A 144 2.21 30.87 34.83
C THR A 144 2.49 29.38 34.55
N ARG A 145 1.48 28.51 34.66
CA ARG A 145 1.50 27.12 34.21
C ARG A 145 0.18 26.84 33.46
N PRO A 146 0.21 26.72 32.12
CA PRO A 146 -0.96 26.31 31.35
C PRO A 146 -1.41 24.92 31.80
N ASP A 147 -2.70 24.74 32.11
CA ASP A 147 -3.23 23.48 32.66
C ASP A 147 -4.50 23.00 31.94
N LEU A 148 -4.50 21.74 31.50
CA LEU A 148 -5.65 21.07 30.88
C LEU A 148 -6.20 19.92 31.75
N SER A 149 -5.89 19.91 33.05
CA SER A 149 -6.28 18.88 34.02
C SER A 149 -7.78 18.56 34.04
N HIS A 150 -8.62 19.55 33.74
CA HIS A 150 -10.09 19.41 33.70
C HIS A 150 -10.61 18.61 32.48
N LEU A 151 -9.82 18.48 31.40
CA LEU A 151 -10.22 17.70 30.23
C LEU A 151 -10.24 16.21 30.60
N ASN A 152 -11.31 15.47 30.37
CA ASN A 152 -11.29 14.02 30.57
C ASN A 152 -10.58 13.27 29.40
N GLN A 153 -10.53 11.94 29.48
CA GLN A 153 -9.86 11.08 28.48
C GLN A 153 -10.46 11.26 27.07
N VAL A 154 -11.77 11.41 26.98
CA VAL A 154 -12.48 11.62 25.70
C VAL A 154 -12.12 12.96 25.09
N ASN A 155 -12.07 14.03 25.90
CA ASN A 155 -11.80 15.37 25.44
C ASN A 155 -10.36 15.51 24.93
N VAL A 156 -9.38 14.98 25.65
CA VAL A 156 -7.98 15.03 25.22
C VAL A 156 -7.75 14.22 23.95
N CYS A 157 -8.29 13.00 23.83
CA CYS A 157 -8.23 12.23 22.59
C CYS A 157 -8.90 12.95 21.42
N THR A 158 -10.01 13.65 21.69
CA THR A 158 -10.72 14.45 20.67
C THR A 158 -9.88 15.65 20.23
N ALA A 159 -9.14 16.30 21.12
CA ALA A 159 -8.25 17.40 20.77
C ALA A 159 -7.16 16.93 19.77
N PHE A 160 -6.46 15.82 20.07
CA PHE A 160 -5.50 15.22 19.14
C PHE A 160 -6.15 14.83 17.80
N HIS A 161 -7.30 14.16 17.85
CA HIS A 161 -8.06 13.79 16.66
C HIS A 161 -8.42 15.00 15.80
N ARG A 162 -8.85 16.10 16.43
CA ARG A 162 -9.24 17.34 15.74
C ARG A 162 -8.03 18.06 15.15
N LEU A 163 -6.90 18.15 15.86
CA LEU A 163 -5.65 18.70 15.31
C LEU A 163 -5.24 17.95 14.03
N ALA A 164 -5.31 16.62 14.05
CA ALA A 164 -5.06 15.79 12.87
C ALA A 164 -6.09 16.03 11.76
N LYS A 165 -7.38 16.03 12.09
CA LYS A 165 -8.48 16.18 11.13
C LYS A 165 -8.52 17.56 10.46
N LEU A 166 -8.07 18.59 11.18
CA LEU A 166 -7.95 19.96 10.69
C LEU A 166 -6.63 20.18 9.94
N HIS A 167 -5.84 19.13 9.72
CA HIS A 167 -4.58 19.14 8.98
C HIS A 167 -3.54 20.07 9.60
N LEU A 168 -3.29 19.94 10.91
CA LEU A 168 -2.15 20.59 11.56
C LEU A 168 -0.87 20.34 10.75
N ALA A 169 -0.26 21.42 10.26
CA ALA A 169 0.86 21.35 9.32
C ALA A 169 2.11 20.74 9.96
N SER A 170 2.40 21.08 11.21
CA SER A 170 3.46 20.47 12.00
C SER A 170 3.07 20.49 13.49
N TRP A 171 3.34 19.41 14.22
CA TRP A 171 3.23 19.38 15.66
C TRP A 171 4.01 20.54 16.29
N THR A 172 5.23 20.80 15.83
CA THR A 172 6.10 21.87 16.34
C THR A 172 5.61 23.28 16.02
N SER A 173 4.59 23.46 15.16
CA SER A 173 3.99 24.78 14.94
C SER A 173 3.05 25.18 16.07
N LEU A 174 2.62 24.24 16.92
CA LEU A 174 1.91 24.56 18.15
C LEU A 174 2.88 25.18 19.16
N ARG A 175 2.38 26.19 19.89
CA ARG A 175 3.12 26.81 21.00
C ARG A 175 3.56 25.74 21.99
N THR A 176 4.77 25.86 22.53
CA THR A 176 5.36 24.86 23.44
C THR A 176 4.49 24.61 24.67
N GLU A 177 3.84 25.65 25.17
CA GLU A 177 2.89 25.58 26.28
C GLU A 177 1.68 24.67 25.99
N VAL A 178 1.09 24.81 24.79
CA VAL A 178 -0.05 23.99 24.35
C VAL A 178 0.36 22.53 24.20
N ARG A 179 1.52 22.29 23.58
CA ARG A 179 2.06 20.93 23.41
C ARG A 179 2.32 20.25 24.75
N GLY A 180 3.02 20.94 25.64
CA GLY A 180 3.34 20.44 26.98
C GLY A 180 2.08 20.15 27.78
N ALA A 181 1.08 21.04 27.76
CA ALA A 181 -0.18 20.82 28.47
C ALA A 181 -0.98 19.63 27.89
N LEU A 182 -1.03 19.48 26.57
CA LEU A 182 -1.69 18.33 25.92
C LEU A 182 -0.99 17.01 26.21
N ILE A 183 0.35 16.99 26.15
CA ILE A 183 1.16 15.80 26.46
C ILE A 183 1.01 15.42 27.93
N ALA A 184 1.16 16.37 28.85
CA ALA A 184 1.00 16.14 30.28
C ALA A 184 -0.40 15.61 30.58
N ARG A 185 -1.44 16.24 30.01
CA ARG A 185 -2.81 15.80 30.26
C ARG A 185 -3.09 14.40 29.70
N LEU A 186 -2.65 14.14 28.47
CA LEU A 186 -2.83 12.83 27.86
C LEU A 186 -2.11 11.76 28.69
N THR A 187 -0.90 12.04 29.17
CA THR A 187 -0.13 11.16 30.07
C THR A 187 -0.92 10.78 31.31
N ASP A 188 -1.54 11.75 31.99
CA ASP A 188 -2.38 11.51 33.18
C ASP A 188 -3.64 10.67 32.87
N CYS A 189 -4.15 10.77 31.65
CA CYS A 189 -5.33 10.04 31.22
C CYS A 189 -5.04 8.60 30.78
N VAL A 190 -3.83 8.29 30.28
CA VAL A 190 -3.48 6.96 29.75
C VAL A 190 -3.84 5.83 30.72
N PRO A 191 -3.52 5.86 32.02
CA PRO A 191 -3.88 4.78 32.95
C PRO A 191 -5.38 4.46 33.00
N GLN A 192 -6.24 5.41 32.63
CA GLN A 192 -7.69 5.30 32.69
C GLN A 192 -8.32 4.94 31.33
N PHE A 193 -7.51 4.72 30.29
CA PHE A 193 -8.01 4.36 28.98
C PHE A 193 -8.66 2.98 28.96
N ASP A 194 -9.76 2.89 28.23
CA ASP A 194 -10.41 1.67 27.77
C ASP A 194 -10.30 1.57 26.23
N ALA A 195 -10.89 0.51 25.64
CA ALA A 195 -10.76 0.20 24.22
C ALA A 195 -11.18 1.31 23.23
N ARG A 196 -12.09 2.22 23.60
CA ARG A 196 -12.58 3.28 22.69
C ARG A 196 -11.60 4.45 22.53
N HIS A 197 -10.62 4.59 23.41
CA HIS A 197 -9.71 5.74 23.40
C HIS A 197 -8.57 5.59 22.37
N PHE A 198 -8.11 4.37 22.10
CA PHE A 198 -6.96 4.12 21.23
C PHE A 198 -7.20 4.41 19.75
N PRO A 199 -8.31 3.99 19.12
CA PRO A 199 -8.44 4.04 17.65
C PRO A 199 -8.30 5.44 17.08
N ASN A 200 -9.00 6.42 17.65
CA ASN A 200 -8.95 7.81 17.18
C ASN A 200 -7.64 8.51 17.55
N LEU A 201 -7.04 8.15 18.68
CA LEU A 201 -5.77 8.72 19.13
C LEU A 201 -4.61 8.21 18.26
N LEU A 202 -4.52 6.89 18.05
CA LEU A 202 -3.52 6.28 17.18
C LEU A 202 -3.69 6.77 15.74
N TRP A 203 -4.93 6.92 15.25
CA TRP A 203 -5.19 7.55 13.96
C TRP A 203 -4.64 8.98 13.90
N ALA A 204 -4.83 9.78 14.95
CA ALA A 204 -4.29 11.13 15.01
C ALA A 204 -2.75 11.13 14.96
N PHE A 205 -2.11 10.26 15.72
CA PHE A 205 -0.66 10.09 15.69
C PHE A 205 -0.14 9.66 14.31
N ALA A 206 -0.83 8.73 13.65
CA ALA A 206 -0.48 8.33 12.28
C ALA A 206 -0.63 9.48 11.28
N VAL A 207 -1.64 10.33 11.40
CA VAL A 207 -1.81 11.51 10.54
C VAL A 207 -0.73 12.57 10.82
N LEU A 208 -0.35 12.77 12.09
CA LEU A 208 0.65 13.76 12.51
C LEU A 208 2.10 13.26 12.45
N ARG A 209 2.31 12.00 12.03
CA ARG A 209 3.60 11.28 12.08
C ARG A 209 4.79 12.01 11.46
N GLY A 210 4.55 12.90 10.50
CA GLY A 210 5.59 13.68 9.83
C GLY A 210 6.26 14.74 10.72
N SER A 211 5.74 15.00 11.93
CA SER A 211 6.30 16.02 12.83
C SER A 211 6.16 15.71 14.32
N ILE A 212 5.13 14.97 14.74
CA ILE A 212 4.86 14.77 16.18
C ILE A 212 5.97 14.03 16.91
N PHE A 213 6.62 13.06 16.26
CA PHE A 213 7.69 12.26 16.86
C PHE A 213 9.07 12.91 16.83
N ALA A 214 9.19 14.14 16.31
CA ALA A 214 10.38 14.96 16.54
C ALA A 214 10.46 15.46 17.99
N ASP A 215 9.35 15.37 18.74
CA ASP A 215 9.23 15.73 20.13
C ASP A 215 9.41 14.48 21.02
N PRO A 216 10.51 14.35 21.79
CA PRO A 216 10.79 13.15 22.58
C PRO A 216 9.73 12.83 23.64
N GLU A 217 9.04 13.85 24.17
CA GLU A 217 7.97 13.65 25.13
C GLU A 217 6.74 13.00 24.47
N ALA A 218 6.44 13.41 23.24
CA ALA A 218 5.36 12.81 22.45
C ALA A 218 5.68 11.35 22.06
N GLU A 219 6.94 11.04 21.75
CA GLU A 219 7.41 9.67 21.50
C GLU A 219 7.26 8.79 22.76
N GLY A 220 7.72 9.26 23.92
CA GLY A 220 7.58 8.53 25.18
C GLY A 220 6.12 8.30 25.59
N LEU A 221 5.25 9.28 25.33
CA LEU A 221 3.81 9.17 25.53
C LEU A 221 3.20 8.12 24.60
N PHE A 222 3.58 8.09 23.33
CA PHE A 222 3.10 7.11 22.37
C PHE A 222 3.39 5.67 22.84
N GLU A 223 4.61 5.40 23.29
CA GLU A 223 4.97 4.10 23.88
C GLU A 223 4.15 3.76 25.14
N GLY A 224 3.80 4.77 25.94
CA GLY A 224 2.86 4.61 27.06
C GLY A 224 1.45 4.24 26.62
N VAL A 225 0.94 4.89 25.57
CA VAL A 225 -0.36 4.61 24.96
C VAL A 225 -0.40 3.18 24.42
N LEU A 226 0.65 2.73 23.73
CA LEU A 226 0.69 1.39 23.16
C LEU A 226 0.77 0.28 24.23
N ARG A 227 1.60 0.45 25.28
CA ARG A 227 1.61 -0.46 26.44
C ARG A 227 0.26 -0.54 27.15
N ARG A 228 -0.46 0.59 27.26
CA ARG A 228 -1.81 0.59 27.82
C ARG A 228 -2.80 -0.13 26.90
N ALA A 229 -2.70 0.08 25.58
CA ALA A 229 -3.51 -0.64 24.61
C ALA A 229 -3.32 -2.15 24.76
N GLU A 230 -2.07 -2.62 24.83
CA GLU A 230 -1.75 -4.03 25.07
C GLU A 230 -2.47 -4.57 26.31
N SER A 231 -2.29 -3.91 27.46
CA SER A 231 -2.95 -4.31 28.72
C SER A 231 -4.48 -4.36 28.62
N VAL A 232 -5.10 -3.44 27.88
CA VAL A 232 -6.56 -3.42 27.71
C VAL A 232 -7.02 -4.53 26.76
N TYR A 233 -6.36 -4.71 25.62
CA TYR A 233 -6.75 -5.71 24.62
C TYR A 233 -6.36 -7.14 25.00
N ALA A 234 -5.49 -7.32 25.99
CA ALA A 234 -5.19 -8.62 26.60
C ALA A 234 -6.37 -9.21 27.41
N ASP A 235 -7.30 -8.38 27.92
CA ASP A 235 -8.45 -8.87 28.68
C ASP A 235 -9.53 -9.46 27.75
N PRO A 236 -9.75 -10.79 27.71
CA PRO A 236 -10.69 -11.46 26.80
C PRO A 236 -12.13 -10.89 26.88
N GLN A 237 -12.53 -10.27 27.98
CA GLN A 237 -13.87 -9.69 28.15
C GLN A 237 -14.07 -8.37 27.40
N VAL A 238 -13.01 -7.72 26.95
CA VAL A 238 -13.11 -6.47 26.19
C VAL A 238 -13.69 -6.74 24.81
N SER A 239 -14.88 -6.19 24.56
CA SER A 239 -15.50 -6.19 23.23
C SER A 239 -14.73 -5.28 22.28
N VAL A 240 -14.38 -5.80 21.11
CA VAL A 240 -13.63 -5.06 20.09
C VAL A 240 -14.53 -4.80 18.90
N GLN A 241 -14.78 -3.52 18.63
CA GLN A 241 -15.49 -3.13 17.42
C GLN A 241 -14.59 -3.26 16.19
N PRO A 242 -15.12 -3.69 15.04
CA PRO A 242 -14.36 -3.82 13.80
C PRO A 242 -13.68 -2.52 13.36
N GLN A 243 -14.41 -1.41 13.49
CA GLN A 243 -13.90 -0.08 13.20
C GLN A 243 -12.71 0.30 14.09
N PHE A 244 -12.71 -0.14 15.35
CA PHE A 244 -11.63 0.15 16.28
C PHE A 244 -10.37 -0.62 15.88
N LEU A 245 -10.51 -1.92 15.64
CA LEU A 245 -9.41 -2.78 15.21
C LEU A 245 -8.80 -2.30 13.89
N SER A 246 -9.63 -2.02 12.89
CA SER A 246 -9.18 -1.53 11.58
C SER A 246 -8.44 -0.19 11.67
N ASN A 247 -8.94 0.77 12.45
CA ASN A 247 -8.27 2.06 12.63
C ASN A 247 -6.94 1.92 13.37
N MET A 248 -6.87 1.06 14.38
CA MET A 248 -5.62 0.80 15.11
C MET A 248 -4.57 0.16 14.21
N LEU A 249 -4.94 -0.90 13.48
CA LEU A 249 -4.02 -1.57 12.55
C LEU A 249 -3.57 -0.64 11.42
N TRP A 250 -4.48 0.16 10.88
CA TRP A 250 -4.14 1.18 9.89
C TRP A 250 -3.11 2.17 10.43
N ALA A 251 -3.34 2.70 11.64
CA ALA A 251 -2.44 3.64 12.28
C ALA A 251 -1.07 3.02 12.57
N LEU A 252 -1.03 1.83 13.15
CA LEU A 252 0.21 1.13 13.47
C LEU A 252 1.04 0.83 12.21
N SER A 253 0.41 0.45 11.11
CA SER A 253 1.08 0.24 9.82
C SER A 253 1.72 1.51 9.27
N LEU A 254 1.01 2.64 9.32
CA LEU A 254 1.54 3.94 8.89
C LEU A 254 2.67 4.47 9.77
N LEU A 255 2.63 4.11 11.04
CA LEU A 255 3.66 4.45 12.03
C LEU A 255 4.84 3.46 11.99
N GLU A 256 4.69 2.35 11.27
CA GLU A 256 5.64 1.23 11.22
C GLU A 256 6.00 0.70 12.63
N ARG A 257 5.02 0.70 13.53
CA ARG A 257 5.21 0.30 14.94
C ARG A 257 4.74 -1.14 15.16
N ARG A 258 5.69 -1.99 15.57
CA ARG A 258 5.50 -3.45 15.73
C ARG A 258 5.56 -3.87 17.20
N GLN A 259 4.63 -3.42 18.03
CA GLN A 259 4.52 -3.96 19.38
C GLN A 259 3.89 -5.36 19.31
N GLN A 260 4.74 -6.37 19.34
CA GLN A 260 4.37 -7.76 19.07
C GLN A 260 3.20 -8.24 19.95
N ALA A 261 3.25 -8.03 21.26
CA ALA A 261 2.20 -8.46 22.18
C ALA A 261 0.84 -7.78 21.92
N LEU A 262 0.84 -6.49 21.57
CA LEU A 262 -0.39 -5.80 21.14
C LEU A 262 -0.92 -6.41 19.85
N LEU A 263 -0.06 -6.66 18.85
CA LEU A 263 -0.48 -7.25 17.57
C LEU A 263 -1.00 -8.69 17.73
N GLU A 264 -0.44 -9.48 18.65
CA GLU A 264 -0.95 -10.80 19.02
C GLU A 264 -2.34 -10.70 19.63
N CYS A 265 -2.53 -9.78 20.59
CA CYS A 265 -3.85 -9.52 21.18
C CYS A 265 -4.85 -9.11 20.09
N LEU A 266 -4.53 -8.13 19.25
CA LEU A 266 -5.38 -7.70 18.14
C LEU A 266 -5.64 -8.84 17.14
N GLY A 267 -4.67 -9.73 16.92
CA GLY A 267 -4.79 -10.91 16.05
C GLY A 267 -5.80 -11.91 16.58
N SER A 268 -5.74 -12.26 17.86
CA SER A 268 -6.74 -13.13 18.50
C SER A 268 -8.15 -12.52 18.45
N ARG A 269 -8.27 -11.19 18.56
CA ARG A 269 -9.56 -10.49 18.39
C ARG A 269 -10.06 -10.58 16.97
N ALA A 270 -9.20 -10.29 16.00
CA ALA A 270 -9.53 -10.42 14.59
C ALA A 270 -10.01 -11.83 14.27
N GLN A 271 -9.29 -12.86 14.74
CA GLN A 271 -9.66 -14.25 14.51
C GLN A 271 -11.05 -14.56 15.08
N ALA A 272 -11.30 -14.23 16.36
CA ALA A 272 -12.59 -14.48 17.00
C ALA A 272 -13.76 -13.78 16.30
N LEU A 273 -13.53 -12.57 15.75
CA LEU A 273 -14.52 -11.83 14.98
C LEU A 273 -14.93 -12.58 13.70
N PHE A 274 -13.96 -13.12 12.96
CA PHE A 274 -14.20 -13.77 11.66
C PHE A 274 -14.49 -15.27 11.73
N THR A 275 -14.33 -15.92 12.89
CA THR A 275 -14.76 -17.30 13.12
C THR A 275 -16.15 -17.43 13.74
N SER A 276 -16.79 -16.32 14.13
CA SER A 276 -18.12 -16.35 14.75
C SER A 276 -19.22 -16.63 13.71
N ASP A 277 -20.35 -17.23 14.13
CA ASP A 277 -21.53 -17.50 13.27
C ASP A 277 -22.12 -16.22 12.63
N ASN A 278 -21.68 -15.05 13.10
CA ASN A 278 -22.04 -13.73 12.61
C ASN A 278 -20.82 -13.00 12.02
N ALA A 279 -19.87 -13.71 11.41
CA ALA A 279 -18.63 -13.15 10.83
C ALA A 279 -18.86 -11.99 9.84
N THR A 280 -20.06 -11.89 9.26
CA THR A 280 -20.50 -10.81 8.37
C THR A 280 -21.38 -9.75 9.04
N GLY A 281 -21.80 -9.96 10.29
CA GLY A 281 -22.74 -9.11 11.01
C GLY A 281 -22.14 -7.80 11.48
N GLY A 282 -22.26 -6.76 10.66
CA GLY A 282 -21.97 -5.37 11.01
C GLY A 282 -20.58 -4.87 10.62
N PHE A 283 -19.82 -5.63 9.85
CA PHE A 283 -18.52 -5.21 9.31
C PHE A 283 -18.69 -4.50 7.97
N ARG A 284 -18.02 -3.35 7.80
CA ARG A 284 -17.83 -2.79 6.45
C ARG A 284 -16.66 -3.51 5.79
N SER A 285 -16.77 -3.82 4.49
CA SER A 285 -15.66 -4.45 3.75
C SER A 285 -14.35 -3.66 3.83
N GLN A 286 -14.42 -2.32 3.92
CA GLN A 286 -13.24 -1.47 4.12
C GLN A 286 -12.53 -1.77 5.46
N GLU A 287 -13.27 -2.05 6.53
CA GLU A 287 -12.68 -2.37 7.84
C GLU A 287 -11.93 -3.69 7.78
N PHE A 288 -12.55 -4.71 7.16
CA PHE A 288 -11.90 -5.99 6.89
C PHE A 288 -10.61 -5.82 6.06
N ALA A 289 -10.68 -5.08 4.96
CA ALA A 289 -9.52 -4.84 4.11
C ALA A 289 -8.38 -4.13 4.85
N ASN A 290 -8.68 -3.17 5.71
CA ASN A 290 -7.68 -2.49 6.53
C ASN A 290 -7.07 -3.40 7.60
N ILE A 291 -7.84 -4.34 8.15
CA ILE A 291 -7.34 -5.34 9.10
C ILE A 291 -6.35 -6.27 8.39
N VAL A 292 -6.75 -6.86 7.27
CA VAL A 292 -5.90 -7.78 6.47
C VAL A 292 -4.65 -7.06 5.98
N TRP A 293 -4.79 -5.86 5.41
CA TRP A 293 -3.67 -5.02 4.99
C TRP A 293 -2.76 -4.69 6.16
N GLY A 294 -3.32 -4.33 7.32
CA GLY A 294 -2.55 -3.96 8.50
C GLY A 294 -1.65 -5.08 9.01
N PHE A 295 -2.20 -6.29 9.18
CA PHE A 295 -1.42 -7.47 9.56
C PHE A 295 -0.36 -7.84 8.52
N GLY A 296 -0.70 -7.77 7.22
CA GLY A 296 0.25 -8.01 6.15
C GLY A 296 1.42 -7.02 6.17
N ARG A 297 1.12 -5.72 6.22
CA ARG A 297 2.09 -4.63 6.18
C ARG A 297 3.00 -4.57 7.42
N LEU A 298 2.46 -4.97 8.57
CA LEU A 298 3.20 -5.12 9.82
C LEU A 298 3.87 -6.49 9.94
N HIS A 299 3.85 -7.34 8.91
CA HIS A 299 4.29 -8.75 8.93
C HIS A 299 4.01 -9.43 10.27
N ALA A 300 2.74 -9.40 10.69
CA ALA A 300 2.26 -9.91 11.96
C ALA A 300 1.08 -10.86 11.75
N GLY A 301 0.65 -11.52 12.83
CA GLY A 301 -0.39 -12.55 12.78
C GLY A 301 0.20 -13.96 12.71
N THR A 302 -0.64 -14.93 12.38
CA THR A 302 -0.27 -16.34 12.26
C THR A 302 -0.87 -16.94 10.98
N PRO A 303 -0.40 -18.11 10.52
CA PRO A 303 -1.02 -18.80 9.39
C PRO A 303 -2.52 -19.01 9.57
N GLU A 304 -2.95 -19.41 10.76
CA GLU A 304 -4.37 -19.68 11.08
C GLU A 304 -5.22 -18.40 10.99
N LEU A 305 -4.65 -17.25 11.35
CA LEU A 305 -5.32 -15.96 11.18
C LEU A 305 -5.50 -15.64 9.69
N PHE A 306 -4.50 -15.87 8.85
CA PHE A 306 -4.61 -15.63 7.41
C PHE A 306 -5.51 -16.64 6.70
N ASP A 307 -5.56 -17.89 7.16
CA ASP A 307 -6.55 -18.87 6.70
C ASP A 307 -7.98 -18.41 7.05
N THR A 308 -8.16 -17.89 8.27
CA THR A 308 -9.43 -17.28 8.71
C THR A 308 -9.81 -16.11 7.81
N PHE A 309 -8.87 -15.19 7.51
CA PHE A 309 -9.12 -14.08 6.59
C PHE A 309 -9.48 -14.57 5.19
N ALA A 310 -8.78 -15.58 4.66
CA ALA A 310 -9.02 -16.09 3.31
C ALA A 310 -10.45 -16.63 3.17
N ASN A 311 -10.90 -17.40 4.16
CA ASN A 311 -12.27 -17.92 4.23
C ASN A 311 -13.32 -16.81 4.39
N ALA A 312 -12.97 -15.68 5.01
CA ALA A 312 -13.87 -14.55 5.21
C ALA A 312 -14.00 -13.62 3.99
N VAL A 313 -13.07 -13.63 3.03
CA VAL A 313 -13.09 -12.69 1.87
C VAL A 313 -14.40 -12.77 1.09
N GLY A 314 -14.82 -13.97 0.69
CA GLY A 314 -16.05 -14.19 -0.08
C GLY A 314 -17.30 -13.69 0.66
N PRO A 315 -17.59 -14.23 1.86
CA PRO A 315 -18.74 -13.80 2.67
C PRO A 315 -18.78 -12.29 2.97
N VAL A 316 -17.64 -11.66 3.26
CA VAL A 316 -17.56 -10.22 3.50
C VAL A 316 -17.86 -9.41 2.24
N PHE A 317 -17.49 -9.89 1.07
CA PHE A 317 -17.79 -9.19 -0.18
C PHE A 317 -19.24 -9.40 -0.61
N ASP A 318 -19.83 -10.55 -0.30
CA ASP A 318 -21.25 -10.83 -0.55
C ASP A 318 -22.18 -9.93 0.27
N SER A 319 -21.87 -9.68 1.55
CA SER A 319 -22.70 -8.79 2.37
C SER A 319 -22.71 -7.32 1.88
N VAL A 320 -21.66 -6.87 1.20
CA VAL A 320 -21.57 -5.51 0.63
C VAL A 320 -22.32 -5.36 -0.69
N ALA A 321 -22.59 -6.47 -1.40
CA ALA A 321 -23.38 -6.42 -2.63
C ALA A 321 -24.85 -6.02 -2.36
N GLU A 322 -25.33 -6.20 -1.13
CA GLU A 322 -26.68 -5.85 -0.69
C GLU A 322 -26.78 -4.41 -0.15
N GLU A 323 -25.67 -3.83 0.33
CA GLU A 323 -25.63 -2.53 1.02
C GLU A 323 -24.88 -1.45 0.18
N GLU A 324 -25.61 -0.83 -0.75
CA GLU A 324 -25.45 0.47 -1.44
C GLU A 324 -24.05 1.05 -1.83
N SER A 325 -22.92 0.35 -1.77
CA SER A 325 -21.67 0.92 -2.33
C SER A 325 -20.67 -0.07 -2.89
N LEU A 326 -21.02 -0.61 -4.07
CA LEU A 326 -20.05 -1.15 -5.04
C LEU A 326 -18.84 -0.22 -5.29
N ARG A 327 -18.99 1.10 -5.05
CA ARG A 327 -17.93 2.10 -5.23
C ARG A 327 -16.68 1.86 -4.37
N GLY A 328 -16.81 1.26 -3.18
CA GLY A 328 -15.67 1.00 -2.29
C GLY A 328 -14.93 -0.31 -2.58
N LEU A 329 -15.59 -1.23 -3.30
CA LEU A 329 -15.13 -2.60 -3.48
C LEU A 329 -13.78 -2.71 -4.24
N PRO A 330 -13.49 -1.91 -5.28
CA PRO A 330 -12.17 -1.92 -5.91
C PRO A 330 -11.00 -1.66 -4.96
N GLN A 331 -11.16 -0.69 -4.05
CA GLN A 331 -10.14 -0.36 -3.04
C GLN A 331 -10.03 -1.49 -2.02
N THR A 332 -11.17 -2.01 -1.55
CA THR A 332 -11.21 -3.16 -0.63
C THR A 332 -10.45 -4.35 -1.22
N ILE A 333 -10.75 -4.74 -2.46
CA ILE A 333 -10.07 -5.85 -3.16
C ILE A 333 -8.56 -5.59 -3.21
N SER A 334 -8.15 -4.39 -3.64
CA SER A 334 -6.74 -4.02 -3.75
C SER A 334 -6.00 -4.15 -2.41
N ASN A 335 -6.62 -3.69 -1.32
CA ASN A 335 -6.03 -3.74 0.02
C ASN A 335 -5.97 -5.15 0.60
N VAL A 336 -7.01 -5.96 0.39
CA VAL A 336 -6.98 -7.39 0.77
C VAL A 336 -5.86 -8.10 0.02
N SER A 337 -5.78 -7.92 -1.30
CA SER A 337 -4.70 -8.51 -2.11
C SER A 337 -3.32 -8.10 -1.61
N LEU A 338 -3.10 -6.82 -1.28
CA LEU A 338 -1.83 -6.34 -0.72
C LEU A 338 -1.52 -6.96 0.64
N GLY A 339 -2.50 -7.05 1.54
CA GLY A 339 -2.30 -7.65 2.86
C GLY A 339 -1.84 -9.11 2.79
N PHE A 340 -2.44 -9.90 1.90
CA PHE A 340 -2.02 -11.27 1.65
C PHE A 340 -0.61 -11.36 1.02
N ALA A 341 -0.29 -10.46 0.10
CA ALA A 341 1.02 -10.44 -0.55
C ALA A 341 2.15 -10.04 0.39
N HIS A 342 1.94 -9.05 1.26
CA HIS A 342 2.93 -8.61 2.25
C HIS A 342 3.13 -9.61 3.40
N SER A 343 2.14 -10.45 3.68
CA SER A 343 2.20 -11.35 4.83
C SER A 343 3.24 -12.45 4.67
N ALA A 344 4.15 -12.55 5.64
CA ALA A 344 5.07 -13.67 5.79
C ALA A 344 4.36 -14.94 6.33
N HIS A 345 3.17 -14.80 6.91
CA HIS A 345 2.42 -15.89 7.54
C HIS A 345 1.34 -16.49 6.63
N ALA A 346 0.92 -15.78 5.59
CA ALA A 346 -0.05 -16.31 4.64
C ALA A 346 0.55 -17.46 3.84
N SER A 347 -0.08 -18.63 3.91
CA SER A 347 0.27 -19.79 3.08
C SER A 347 -0.04 -19.52 1.60
N GLU A 348 0.58 -20.25 0.67
CA GLU A 348 0.23 -20.15 -0.75
C GLU A 348 -1.26 -20.47 -1.02
N PRO A 349 -1.84 -21.53 -0.42
CA PRO A 349 -3.28 -21.80 -0.54
C PRO A 349 -4.16 -20.63 -0.04
N ALA A 350 -3.83 -20.02 1.10
CA ALA A 350 -4.59 -18.89 1.63
C ALA A 350 -4.51 -17.66 0.71
N ARG A 351 -3.31 -17.35 0.20
CA ARG A 351 -3.12 -16.26 -0.77
C ARG A 351 -3.94 -16.50 -2.05
N ARG A 352 -3.90 -17.72 -2.58
CA ARG A 352 -4.66 -18.10 -3.78
C ARG A 352 -6.17 -17.99 -3.55
N ALA A 353 -6.68 -18.59 -2.48
CA ALA A 353 -8.10 -18.55 -2.14
C ALA A 353 -8.61 -17.11 -1.97
N ALA A 354 -7.85 -16.24 -1.29
CA ALA A 354 -8.19 -14.83 -1.14
C ALA A 354 -8.22 -14.08 -2.49
N LEU A 355 -7.25 -14.33 -3.37
CA LEU A 355 -7.19 -13.73 -4.71
C LEU A 355 -8.32 -14.22 -5.63
N GLU A 356 -8.68 -15.51 -5.58
CA GLU A 356 -9.82 -16.08 -6.31
C GLU A 356 -11.15 -15.49 -5.82
N ALA A 357 -11.32 -15.34 -4.50
CA ALA A 357 -12.48 -14.67 -3.93
C ALA A 357 -12.56 -13.20 -4.38
N CYS A 358 -11.42 -12.48 -4.40
CA CYS A 358 -11.33 -11.13 -4.96
C CYS A 358 -11.71 -11.07 -6.44
N GLU A 359 -11.20 -12.00 -7.26
CA GLU A 359 -11.49 -12.11 -8.69
C GLU A 359 -13.00 -12.24 -8.94
N SER A 360 -13.67 -13.11 -8.18
CA SER A 360 -15.10 -13.40 -8.34
C SER A 360 -16.01 -12.18 -8.16
N LYS A 361 -15.51 -11.11 -7.50
CA LYS A 361 -16.25 -9.88 -7.21
C LYS A 361 -15.68 -8.66 -7.92
N ALA A 362 -14.57 -8.81 -8.66
CA ALA A 362 -13.85 -7.70 -9.25
C ALA A 362 -14.56 -7.15 -10.50
N ILE A 363 -15.07 -5.92 -10.41
CA ILE A 363 -15.52 -5.15 -11.58
C ILE A 363 -14.39 -4.24 -12.03
N LEU A 364 -13.49 -4.75 -12.87
CA LEU A 364 -12.21 -4.11 -13.22
C LEU A 364 -12.35 -2.69 -13.79
N SER A 365 -13.44 -2.41 -14.51
CA SER A 365 -13.74 -1.07 -15.05
C SER A 365 -13.96 0.00 -13.98
N GLN A 366 -14.18 -0.38 -12.72
CA GLN A 366 -14.31 0.53 -11.58
C GLN A 366 -12.99 0.78 -10.84
N PHE A 367 -11.91 0.06 -11.16
CA PHE A 367 -10.64 0.20 -10.48
C PHE A 367 -9.86 1.42 -10.97
N THR A 368 -9.07 2.03 -10.09
CA THR A 368 -8.03 2.99 -10.52
C THR A 368 -6.84 2.23 -11.13
N GLU A 369 -5.95 2.92 -11.86
CA GLU A 369 -4.70 2.26 -12.33
C GLU A 369 -3.88 1.70 -11.16
N GLN A 370 -3.87 2.41 -10.02
CA GLN A 370 -3.19 1.97 -8.81
C GLN A 370 -3.83 0.70 -8.22
N GLY A 371 -5.17 0.63 -8.17
CA GLY A 371 -5.86 -0.57 -7.69
C GLY A 371 -5.55 -1.79 -8.56
N LEU A 372 -5.58 -1.61 -9.89
CA LEU A 372 -5.23 -2.68 -10.84
C LEU A 372 -3.77 -3.15 -10.66
N CYS A 373 -2.82 -2.22 -10.51
CA CYS A 373 -1.42 -2.61 -10.34
C CYS A 373 -1.15 -3.25 -8.98
N ASN A 374 -1.84 -2.83 -7.92
CA ASN A 374 -1.69 -3.43 -6.59
C ASN A 374 -2.16 -4.90 -6.61
N VAL A 375 -3.30 -5.18 -7.25
CA VAL A 375 -3.77 -6.56 -7.40
C VAL A 375 -2.83 -7.39 -8.26
N ALA A 376 -2.34 -6.84 -9.38
CA ALA A 376 -1.36 -7.53 -10.22
C ALA A 376 -0.06 -7.81 -9.45
N TRP A 377 0.44 -6.85 -8.68
CA TRP A 377 1.63 -7.02 -7.85
C TRP A 377 1.45 -8.11 -6.79
N SER A 378 0.27 -8.15 -6.16
CA SER A 378 -0.07 -9.20 -5.19
C SER A 378 -0.09 -10.61 -5.77
N MET A 379 -0.30 -10.76 -7.08
CA MET A 379 -0.12 -12.03 -7.80
C MET A 379 1.35 -12.27 -8.16
N GLY A 380 2.04 -11.26 -8.72
CA GLY A 380 3.42 -11.37 -9.21
C GLY A 380 4.46 -11.64 -8.12
N LEU A 381 4.30 -11.02 -6.94
CA LEU A 381 5.23 -11.17 -5.82
C LEU A 381 5.35 -12.64 -5.37
N PRO A 382 4.27 -13.33 -4.95
CA PRO A 382 4.31 -14.75 -4.60
C PRO A 382 4.26 -15.69 -5.81
N LYS A 383 4.32 -15.19 -7.05
CA LYS A 383 4.15 -15.96 -8.31
C LYS A 383 2.83 -16.74 -8.39
N ILE A 384 1.73 -16.19 -7.88
CA ILE A 384 0.39 -16.78 -7.98
C ILE A 384 -0.28 -16.30 -9.26
N CYS A 385 -0.38 -17.18 -10.25
CA CYS A 385 -1.03 -16.85 -11.52
C CYS A 385 -2.53 -17.16 -11.48
N LEU A 386 -3.36 -16.12 -11.65
CA LEU A 386 -4.79 -16.21 -11.98
C LEU A 386 -5.01 -15.62 -13.40
N PRO A 387 -5.02 -16.44 -14.46
CA PRO A 387 -4.98 -15.96 -15.85
C PRO A 387 -6.16 -15.05 -16.22
N ASN A 388 -7.35 -15.33 -15.71
CA ASN A 388 -8.55 -14.53 -15.96
C ASN A 388 -8.44 -13.15 -15.29
N PHE A 389 -7.98 -13.08 -14.05
CA PHE A 389 -7.75 -11.82 -13.35
C PHE A 389 -6.65 -10.98 -14.02
N LEU A 390 -5.46 -11.55 -14.25
CA LEU A 390 -4.35 -10.86 -14.92
C LEU A 390 -4.72 -10.44 -16.35
N GLY A 391 -5.35 -11.33 -17.11
CA GLY A 391 -5.84 -11.06 -18.47
C GLY A 391 -6.87 -9.94 -18.48
N GLY A 392 -7.82 -9.95 -17.55
CA GLY A 392 -8.81 -8.91 -17.37
C GLY A 392 -8.19 -7.55 -17.03
N ILE A 393 -7.20 -7.52 -16.12
CA ILE A 393 -6.45 -6.30 -15.78
C ILE A 393 -5.79 -5.72 -17.04
N ALA A 394 -5.18 -6.58 -17.87
CA ALA A 394 -4.57 -6.17 -19.12
C ALA A 394 -5.58 -5.57 -20.10
N VAL A 395 -6.73 -6.24 -20.31
CA VAL A 395 -7.81 -5.73 -21.19
C VAL A 395 -8.28 -4.36 -20.71
N GLU A 396 -8.52 -4.21 -19.41
CA GLU A 396 -8.99 -2.97 -18.82
C GLU A 396 -7.99 -1.83 -19.04
N LEU A 397 -6.70 -2.06 -18.78
CA LEU A 397 -5.66 -1.07 -19.03
C LEU A 397 -5.56 -0.69 -20.52
N GLU A 398 -5.57 -1.66 -21.42
CA GLU A 398 -5.56 -1.43 -22.87
C GLU A 398 -6.76 -0.59 -23.34
N SER A 399 -7.93 -0.80 -22.73
CA SER A 399 -9.15 -0.05 -23.07
C SER A 399 -9.09 1.44 -22.71
N ARG A 400 -8.26 1.82 -21.72
CA ARG A 400 -8.10 3.21 -21.28
C ARG A 400 -7.43 4.02 -22.37
N ARG A 401 -7.86 5.26 -22.61
CA ARG A 401 -7.25 6.11 -23.65
C ARG A 401 -5.89 6.68 -23.26
N THR A 402 -5.64 6.80 -21.96
CA THR A 402 -4.47 7.51 -21.42
C THR A 402 -3.83 6.69 -20.31
N ILE A 403 -2.51 6.83 -20.16
CA ILE A 403 -1.76 6.34 -18.98
C ILE A 403 -1.73 7.47 -17.94
N GLN A 404 -2.22 7.20 -16.74
CA GLN A 404 -2.17 8.18 -15.64
C GLN A 404 -0.77 8.19 -14.99
N ARG A 405 -0.25 7.01 -14.63
CA ARG A 405 1.12 6.85 -14.14
C ARG A 405 1.81 5.64 -14.79
N PRO A 406 2.91 5.83 -15.54
CA PRO A 406 3.63 4.74 -16.17
C PRO A 406 4.09 3.63 -15.22
N VAL A 407 4.46 3.98 -13.98
CA VAL A 407 4.89 3.00 -12.96
C VAL A 407 3.80 1.96 -12.65
N HIS A 408 2.51 2.34 -12.63
CA HIS A 408 1.42 1.39 -12.40
C HIS A 408 1.37 0.31 -13.49
N TRP A 409 1.59 0.71 -14.74
CA TRP A 409 1.63 -0.23 -15.86
C TRP A 409 2.88 -1.10 -15.80
N LEU A 410 4.05 -0.52 -15.49
CA LEU A 410 5.30 -1.28 -15.34
C LEU A 410 5.17 -2.39 -14.29
N ILE A 411 4.45 -2.14 -13.19
CA ILE A 411 4.15 -3.15 -12.16
C ILE A 411 3.33 -4.29 -12.75
N VAL A 412 2.27 -3.98 -13.52
CA VAL A 412 1.44 -5.02 -14.16
C VAL A 412 2.28 -5.85 -15.15
N LEU A 413 3.13 -5.21 -15.96
CA LEU A 413 4.04 -5.89 -16.89
C LEU A 413 5.03 -6.80 -16.13
N TRP A 414 5.60 -6.32 -15.02
CA TRP A 414 6.47 -7.10 -14.16
C TRP A 414 5.75 -8.32 -13.58
N SER A 415 4.55 -8.12 -13.03
CA SER A 415 3.74 -9.21 -12.47
C SER A 415 3.38 -10.27 -13.51
N MET A 416 3.09 -9.85 -14.74
CA MET A 416 2.79 -10.75 -15.85
C MET A 416 3.97 -11.65 -16.20
N ILE A 417 5.18 -11.08 -16.27
CA ILE A 417 6.40 -11.87 -16.49
C ILE A 417 6.64 -12.83 -15.31
N ARG A 418 6.50 -12.37 -14.06
CA ARG A 418 6.68 -13.19 -12.84
C ARG A 418 5.71 -14.37 -12.77
N CYS A 419 4.49 -14.17 -13.24
CA CYS A 419 3.45 -15.21 -13.29
C CYS A 419 3.50 -16.06 -14.57
N GLU A 420 4.52 -15.88 -15.41
CA GLU A 420 4.64 -16.54 -16.73
C GLU A 420 3.39 -16.35 -17.62
N PHE A 421 2.69 -15.24 -17.42
CA PHE A 421 1.46 -14.88 -18.12
C PHE A 421 1.73 -13.64 -18.98
N MET A 422 2.21 -13.87 -20.20
CA MET A 422 2.65 -12.80 -21.08
C MET A 422 1.56 -12.36 -22.06
N ARG A 423 1.37 -11.04 -22.21
CA ARG A 423 0.49 -10.43 -23.21
C ARG A 423 1.20 -9.33 -23.99
N GLU A 424 1.67 -9.67 -25.18
CA GLU A 424 2.45 -8.76 -26.04
C GLU A 424 1.72 -7.44 -26.36
N SER A 425 0.40 -7.50 -26.57
CA SER A 425 -0.41 -6.30 -26.88
C SER A 425 -0.35 -5.23 -25.77
N LEU A 426 -0.20 -5.65 -24.50
CA LEU A 426 -0.13 -4.72 -23.38
C LEU A 426 1.21 -3.99 -23.37
N PHE A 427 2.30 -4.70 -23.67
CA PHE A 427 3.64 -4.12 -23.84
C PHE A 427 3.62 -3.12 -24.99
N VAL A 428 3.17 -3.52 -26.18
CA VAL A 428 3.08 -2.61 -27.34
C VAL A 428 2.25 -1.37 -27.02
N THR A 429 1.11 -1.54 -26.34
CA THR A 429 0.24 -0.44 -25.91
C THR A 429 0.95 0.51 -24.94
N PHE A 430 1.64 -0.03 -23.93
CA PHE A 430 2.44 0.75 -23.00
C PHE A 430 3.53 1.55 -23.73
N GLY A 431 4.33 0.88 -24.58
CA GLY A 431 5.42 1.52 -25.32
C GLY A 431 4.92 2.67 -26.19
N ASN A 432 3.84 2.46 -26.94
CA ASN A 432 3.25 3.49 -27.79
C ASN A 432 2.77 4.71 -26.99
N ARG A 433 2.14 4.51 -25.83
CA ARG A 433 1.61 5.60 -25.00
C ARG A 433 2.68 6.32 -24.18
N VAL A 434 3.75 5.63 -23.79
CA VAL A 434 4.82 6.23 -22.99
C VAL A 434 5.90 6.89 -23.86
N THR A 435 6.12 6.44 -25.10
CA THR A 435 7.13 7.01 -26.02
C THR A 435 7.14 8.54 -26.06
N PRO A 436 5.99 9.25 -26.21
CA PRO A 436 5.97 10.73 -26.24
C PRO A 436 6.33 11.38 -24.89
N HIS A 437 6.35 10.61 -23.81
CA HIS A 437 6.48 11.07 -22.43
C HIS A 437 7.69 10.45 -21.70
N VAL A 438 8.58 9.75 -22.40
CA VAL A 438 9.78 9.08 -21.82
C VAL A 438 10.60 10.02 -20.95
N LYS A 439 10.74 11.30 -21.36
CA LYS A 439 11.45 12.34 -20.59
C LYS A 439 10.88 12.61 -19.19
N ARG A 440 9.63 12.19 -18.91
CA ARG A 440 8.97 12.36 -17.60
C ARG A 440 9.16 11.15 -16.68
N LEU A 441 9.69 10.04 -17.18
CA LEU A 441 9.96 8.86 -16.37
C LEU A 441 11.06 9.14 -15.35
N GLY A 442 10.94 8.53 -14.17
CA GLY A 442 12.04 8.50 -13.20
C GLY A 442 13.16 7.57 -13.66
N ASP A 443 14.34 7.70 -13.05
CA ASP A 443 15.52 6.92 -13.45
C ASP A 443 15.30 5.41 -13.24
N ARG A 444 14.63 5.03 -12.14
CA ARG A 444 14.23 3.64 -11.89
C ARG A 444 13.25 3.13 -12.94
N ASP A 445 12.25 3.93 -13.33
CA ASP A 445 11.26 3.54 -14.34
C ASP A 445 11.91 3.29 -15.70
N LEU A 446 12.91 4.09 -16.09
CA LEU A 446 13.69 3.89 -17.32
C LEU A 446 14.41 2.54 -17.29
N GLN A 447 15.05 2.19 -16.15
CA GLN A 447 15.71 0.90 -15.98
C GLN A 447 14.72 -0.27 -15.98
N SER A 448 13.57 -0.12 -15.31
CA SER A 448 12.49 -1.11 -15.33
C SER A 448 11.97 -1.34 -16.75
N CYS A 449 11.79 -0.28 -17.56
CA CYS A 449 11.38 -0.42 -18.96
C CYS A 449 12.36 -1.31 -19.75
N LEU A 450 13.66 -1.08 -19.63
CA LEU A 450 14.67 -1.86 -20.35
C LEU A 450 14.74 -3.31 -19.89
N SER A 451 14.69 -3.54 -18.57
CA SER A 451 14.66 -4.89 -17.99
C SER A 451 13.44 -5.69 -18.47
N LEU A 452 12.25 -5.08 -18.38
CA LEU A 452 10.99 -5.71 -18.75
C LEU A 452 10.92 -6.05 -20.24
N TYR A 453 11.27 -5.11 -21.12
CA TYR A 453 11.21 -5.34 -22.56
C TYR A 453 12.24 -6.36 -23.04
N ARG A 454 13.42 -6.40 -22.40
CA ARG A 454 14.43 -7.42 -22.66
C ARG A 454 13.94 -8.80 -22.22
N ARG A 455 13.40 -8.92 -21.01
CA ARG A 455 12.93 -10.21 -20.46
C ARG A 455 11.72 -10.76 -21.21
N ALA A 456 10.84 -9.86 -21.67
CA ALA A 456 9.64 -10.20 -22.40
C ALA A 456 9.87 -10.46 -23.91
N ASP A 457 11.05 -10.10 -24.43
CA ASP A 457 11.41 -10.21 -25.85
C ASP A 457 10.37 -9.55 -26.80
N VAL A 458 9.81 -8.40 -26.40
CA VAL A 458 8.80 -7.69 -27.20
C VAL A 458 9.46 -6.68 -28.13
N HIS A 459 9.15 -6.80 -29.43
CA HIS A 459 9.69 -5.89 -30.43
C HIS A 459 9.00 -4.51 -30.41
N SER A 460 9.61 -3.54 -29.72
CA SER A 460 9.15 -2.13 -29.71
C SER A 460 10.31 -1.14 -29.90
N PRO A 461 10.95 -1.12 -31.09
CA PRO A 461 12.22 -0.42 -31.30
C PRO A 461 12.11 1.09 -31.09
N ARG A 462 10.98 1.71 -31.46
CA ARG A 462 10.77 3.16 -31.24
C ARG A 462 10.77 3.52 -29.75
N PHE A 463 10.08 2.72 -28.94
CA PHE A 463 10.00 2.94 -27.50
C PHE A 463 11.33 2.65 -26.82
N VAL A 464 11.92 1.47 -27.09
CA VAL A 464 13.19 1.04 -26.49
C VAL A 464 14.31 2.03 -26.82
N ASN A 465 14.43 2.48 -28.07
CA ASN A 465 15.43 3.48 -28.46
C ASN A 465 15.21 4.83 -27.74
N ALA A 466 13.96 5.28 -27.56
CA ALA A 466 13.67 6.50 -26.83
C ALA A 466 14.07 6.39 -25.34
N VAL A 467 13.84 5.23 -24.72
CA VAL A 467 14.25 4.96 -23.33
C VAL A 467 15.77 4.94 -23.19
N ILE A 468 16.48 4.27 -24.12
CA ILE A 468 17.95 4.22 -24.13
C ILE A 468 18.52 5.64 -24.26
N GLN A 469 18.06 6.41 -25.24
CA GLN A 469 18.53 7.78 -25.46
C GLN A 469 18.32 8.67 -24.24
N GLU A 470 17.17 8.55 -23.56
CA GLU A 470 16.90 9.33 -22.36
C GLU A 470 17.76 8.89 -21.17
N ALA A 471 18.01 7.58 -21.02
CA ALA A 471 18.89 7.06 -19.98
C ALA A 471 20.36 7.47 -20.20
N GLU A 472 20.85 7.43 -21.44
CA GLU A 472 22.17 7.93 -21.84
C GLU A 472 22.31 9.43 -21.58
N ARG A 473 21.29 10.22 -21.95
CA ARG A 473 21.23 11.66 -21.67
C ARG A 473 21.35 11.96 -20.17
N ARG A 474 20.86 11.07 -19.31
CA ARG A 474 20.94 11.17 -17.84
C ARG A 474 22.17 10.48 -17.25
N GLN A 475 23.06 9.92 -18.08
CA GLN A 475 24.24 9.17 -17.65
C GLN A 475 23.91 8.01 -16.71
N LEU A 476 22.74 7.39 -16.89
CA LEU A 476 22.37 6.20 -16.13
C LEU A 476 23.22 5.01 -16.59
N VAL A 477 23.77 4.26 -15.64
CA VAL A 477 24.44 2.99 -15.94
C VAL A 477 23.37 2.01 -16.43
N LEU A 478 23.32 1.81 -17.74
CA LEU A 478 22.48 0.81 -18.38
C LEU A 478 23.19 -0.54 -18.23
N LEU A 479 22.62 -1.45 -17.43
CA LEU A 479 23.11 -2.83 -17.41
C LEU A 479 22.89 -3.46 -18.80
N GLY A 480 24.00 -3.60 -19.51
CA GLY A 480 24.08 -3.95 -20.92
C GLY A 480 25.42 -3.57 -21.58
N ASN A 481 26.23 -2.70 -20.96
CA ASN A 481 27.61 -2.39 -21.39
C ASN A 481 28.67 -2.88 -20.38
N ALA A 482 28.52 -4.10 -19.86
CA ALA A 482 29.57 -4.82 -19.15
C ALA A 482 29.54 -6.30 -19.57
#